data_AF-A0A496R1T0-F1
#
_entry.id   AF-A0A496R1T0-F1
#
_cell.length_a   1.000
_cell.length_b   1.000
_cell.length_c   1.000
_cell.angle_alpha   90.00
_cell.angle_beta   90.00
_cell.angle_gamma   90.00
#
_symmetry.space_group_name_H-M   'P 1'
#
loop_
_entity.id
_entity.type
_entity.pdbx_description
1 polymer ?
#
loop_
_entity_poly.entity_id
_entity_poly.type
_entity_poly.pdbx_seq_one_letter_code
_entity_poly.pdbx_strand_id
1 'polypeptide(L)'
;MIRSRNKEDYAKLRPLKGDEIPVEAIIVGLADKYDALRNARHYKPEFSHEKALEILKQDDPSGKTGEEIFGPEVWRAFQSISHRFDEIYKDMRDA
;
A
#
# COMPACT_ATOMS: atom_id res chain seq x y z
N MET A 1 -23.17 -3.19 10.95
CA MET A 1 -23.64 -1.93 10.33
C MET A 1 -23.33 -0.79 11.29
N ILE A 2 -22.37 0.08 10.98
CA ILE A 2 -22.06 1.23 11.84
C ILE A 2 -23.25 2.19 11.74
N ARG A 3 -24.07 2.27 12.81
CA ARG A 3 -25.14 3.26 12.91
C ARG A 3 -24.52 4.59 13.30
N SER A 4 -23.88 5.27 12.35
CA SER A 4 -23.47 6.65 12.58
C SER A 4 -24.70 7.54 12.45
N ARG A 5 -25.10 8.19 13.55
CA ARG A 5 -26.18 9.17 13.52
C ARG A 5 -25.81 10.50 14.18
N ASN A 6 -24.74 10.58 14.99
CA ASN A 6 -24.34 11.82 15.67
C ASN A 6 -22.83 12.10 15.60
N LYS A 7 -22.45 13.39 15.70
CA LYS A 7 -21.05 13.86 15.64
C LYS A 7 -20.19 13.29 16.76
N GLU A 8 -20.77 13.05 17.94
CA GLU A 8 -20.07 12.49 19.10
C GLU A 8 -19.62 11.04 18.88
N ASP A 9 -20.25 10.30 17.96
CA ASP A 9 -19.88 8.92 17.63
C ASP A 9 -18.47 8.88 16.99
N TYR A 10 -18.14 9.90 16.21
CA TYR A 10 -16.84 10.02 15.54
C TYR A 10 -15.75 10.57 16.47
N ALA A 11 -16.11 11.33 17.51
CA ALA A 11 -15.16 11.93 18.44
C ALA A 11 -14.34 10.89 19.24
N LYS A 12 -14.81 9.64 19.29
CA LYS A 12 -14.14 8.52 19.95
C LYS A 12 -13.24 7.70 19.02
N LEU A 13 -13.31 7.94 17.71
CA LEU A 13 -12.48 7.24 16.74
C LEU A 13 -11.05 7.77 16.79
N ARG A 14 -10.10 6.86 16.72
CA ARG A 14 -8.68 7.17 16.54
C ARG A 14 -8.09 6.27 15.46
N PRO A 15 -6.99 6.67 14.82
CA PRO A 15 -6.25 5.79 13.95
C PRO A 15 -5.78 4.54 14.70
N LEU A 16 -5.94 3.38 14.07
CA LEU A 16 -5.31 2.14 14.49
C LEU A 16 -3.80 2.25 14.25
N LYS A 17 -3.00 1.58 15.09
CA LYS A 17 -1.53 1.61 15.00
C LYS A 17 -0.94 0.23 15.28
N GLY A 18 0.14 -0.09 14.58
CA GLY A 18 0.85 -1.35 14.76
C GLY A 18 -0.10 -2.54 14.65
N ASP A 19 -0.07 -3.40 15.67
CA ASP A 19 -0.84 -4.66 15.71
C ASP A 19 -2.36 -4.46 15.82
N GLU A 20 -2.84 -3.23 16.04
CA GLU A 20 -4.27 -2.93 15.97
C GLU A 20 -4.80 -2.90 14.53
N ILE A 21 -3.91 -2.76 13.54
CA ILE A 21 -4.27 -2.76 12.12
C ILE A 21 -4.39 -4.22 11.67
N PRO A 22 -5.56 -4.66 11.18
CA PRO A 22 -5.71 -6.02 10.67
C PRO A 22 -4.74 -6.30 9.52
N VAL A 23 -4.21 -7.52 9.45
CA VAL A 23 -3.22 -7.92 8.43
C VAL A 23 -3.76 -7.75 7.02
N GLU A 24 -5.06 -7.96 6.81
CA GLU A 24 -5.74 -7.78 5.53
C GLU A 24 -5.69 -6.33 5.07
N ALA A 25 -5.84 -5.38 6.00
CA ALA A 25 -5.75 -3.95 5.69
C ALA A 25 -4.33 -3.55 5.28
N ILE A 26 -3.31 -4.17 5.89
CA ILE A 26 -1.91 -3.95 5.52
C ILE A 26 -1.61 -4.51 4.13
N ILE A 27 -2.06 -5.74 3.83
CA ILE A 27 -1.89 -6.38 2.51
C ILE A 27 -2.54 -5.53 1.42
N VAL A 28 -3.79 -5.11 1.62
CA VAL A 28 -4.52 -4.27 0.66
C VAL A 28 -3.85 -2.91 0.51
N GLY A 29 -3.39 -2.30 1.60
CA GLY A 29 -2.67 -1.03 1.55
C GLY A 29 -1.36 -1.09 0.76
N LEU A 30 -0.62 -2.20 0.87
CA LEU A 30 0.58 -2.44 0.06
C LEU A 30 0.23 -2.55 -1.43
N ALA A 31 -0.76 -3.39 -1.76
CA ALA A 31 -1.20 -3.60 -3.13
C ALA A 31 -1.69 -2.30 -3.79
N ASP A 32 -2.53 -1.53 -3.09
CA ASP A 32 -3.03 -0.23 -3.56
C ASP A 32 -1.89 0.76 -3.80
N LYS A 33 -0.91 0.86 -2.88
CA LYS A 33 0.24 1.75 -3.05
C LYS A 33 1.11 1.34 -4.24
N TYR A 34 1.33 0.03 -4.45
CA TYR A 34 2.07 -0.46 -5.61
C TYR A 34 1.34 -0.12 -6.93
N ASP A 35 0.05 -0.43 -7.00
CA ASP A 35 -0.76 -0.17 -8.20
C ASP A 35 -0.81 1.33 -8.54
N ALA A 36 -0.98 2.18 -7.53
CA ALA A 36 -0.94 3.63 -7.65
C ALA A 36 0.38 4.18 -8.21
N LEU A 37 1.50 3.47 -8.01
CA LEU A 37 2.81 3.83 -8.54
C LEU A 37 3.01 3.33 -9.97
N ARG A 38 2.49 2.15 -10.28
CA ARG A 38 2.66 1.51 -11.60
C ARG A 38 1.67 2.00 -12.64
N ASN A 39 0.48 2.44 -12.27
CA ASN A 39 -0.52 2.93 -13.23
C ASN A 39 -0.36 4.42 -13.52
N ALA A 40 -0.37 4.77 -14.81
CA ALA A 40 -0.40 6.16 -15.24
C ALA A 40 -1.70 6.83 -14.78
N ARG A 41 -1.58 8.06 -14.29
CA ARG A 41 -2.70 8.94 -13.97
C ARG A 41 -2.64 10.15 -14.88
N HIS A 42 -3.75 10.86 -15.03
CA HIS A 42 -3.86 12.01 -15.94
C HIS A 42 -2.73 13.06 -15.78
N TYR A 43 -2.13 13.13 -14.59
CA TYR A 43 -1.08 14.09 -14.21
C TYR A 43 0.25 13.45 -13.82
N LYS A 44 0.40 12.12 -13.91
CA LYS A 44 1.61 11.42 -13.47
C LYS A 44 1.91 10.21 -14.36
N PRO A 45 3.09 10.16 -15.01
CA PRO A 45 3.50 8.98 -15.74
C PRO A 45 3.65 7.79 -14.79
N GLU A 46 3.40 6.60 -15.32
CA GLU A 46 3.70 5.32 -14.68
C GLU A 46 5.17 5.21 -14.28
N PHE A 47 5.42 4.60 -13.13
CA PHE A 47 6.78 4.20 -12.75
C PHE A 47 7.11 2.78 -13.22
N SER A 48 8.39 2.53 -13.43
CA SER A 48 8.90 1.18 -13.64
C SER A 48 8.73 0.34 -12.36
N HIS A 49 8.85 -0.98 -12.51
CA HIS A 49 8.83 -1.90 -11.37
C HIS A 49 9.87 -1.51 -10.32
N GLU A 50 11.10 -1.31 -10.75
CA GLU A 50 12.25 -0.99 -9.92
C GLU A 50 12.01 0.31 -9.17
N LYS A 51 11.48 1.33 -9.86
CA LYS A 51 11.20 2.62 -9.23
C LYS A 51 10.07 2.51 -8.20
N ALA A 52 9.04 1.71 -8.47
CA ALA A 52 8.00 1.46 -7.48
C ALA A 52 8.56 0.72 -6.24
N LEU A 53 9.45 -0.25 -6.42
CA LEU A 53 10.11 -0.95 -5.32
C LEU A 53 11.00 -0.02 -4.48
N GLU A 54 11.74 0.88 -5.10
CA GLU A 54 12.52 1.90 -4.38
C GLU A 54 11.64 2.75 -3.48
N ILE A 55 10.53 3.27 -4.01
CA ILE A 55 9.58 4.13 -3.28
C ILE A 55 8.88 3.35 -2.16
N LEU A 56 8.55 2.07 -2.38
CA LEU A 56 7.95 1.25 -1.33
C LEU A 56 8.95 0.88 -0.24
N LYS A 57 10.22 0.70 -0.59
CA LYS A 57 11.28 0.38 0.37
C LYS A 57 11.60 1.57 1.26
N GLN A 58 11.62 2.78 0.69
CA GLN A 58 11.88 4.02 1.40
C GLN A 58 10.86 5.08 0.97
N ASP A 59 9.96 5.43 1.87
CA ASP A 59 8.94 6.44 1.62
C ASP A 59 9.44 7.81 2.06
N ASP A 60 10.02 8.57 1.12
CA ASP A 60 10.62 9.89 1.39
C ASP A 60 9.71 10.84 2.19
N PRO A 61 8.39 10.97 1.90
CA PRO A 61 7.53 11.90 2.64
C PRO A 61 7.32 11.53 4.11
N SER A 62 7.26 10.24 4.44
CA SER A 62 7.07 9.79 5.82
C SER A 62 8.38 9.50 6.55
N GLY A 63 9.49 9.36 5.81
CA GLY A 63 10.80 8.95 6.32
C GLY A 63 10.86 7.47 6.75
N LYS A 64 9.76 6.72 6.56
CA LYS A 64 9.65 5.33 7.01
C LYS A 64 10.07 4.36 5.93
N THR A 65 10.63 3.24 6.37
CA THR A 65 10.90 2.08 5.53
C THR A 65 9.62 1.31 5.22
N GLY A 66 9.64 0.50 4.16
CA GLY A 66 8.54 -0.40 3.84
C GLY A 66 8.21 -1.36 4.98
N GLU A 67 9.21 -1.83 5.72
CA GLU A 67 9.01 -2.70 6.89
C GLU A 67 8.27 -1.98 8.03
N GLU A 68 8.55 -0.71 8.28
CA GLU A 68 7.84 0.07 9.32
C GLU A 68 6.40 0.43 8.93
N ILE A 69 6.11 0.51 7.62
CA ILE A 69 4.77 0.82 7.11
C ILE A 69 3.90 -0.43 7.04
N PHE A 70 4.46 -1.53 6.51
CA PHE A 70 3.71 -2.75 6.20
C PHE A 70 3.97 -3.89 7.19
N GLY A 71 4.82 -3.68 8.20
CA GLY A 71 5.21 -4.72 9.13
C GLY A 71 6.16 -5.76 8.52
N PRO A 72 6.91 -6.49 9.38
CA PRO A 72 7.99 -7.37 8.95
C PRO A 72 7.52 -8.57 8.11
N GLU A 73 6.37 -9.15 8.45
CA GLU A 73 5.89 -10.37 7.79
C GLU A 73 5.39 -10.10 6.37
N VAL A 74 4.50 -9.11 6.21
CA VAL A 74 3.95 -8.74 4.91
C VAL A 74 5.05 -8.16 4.01
N TRP A 75 5.95 -7.34 4.57
CA TRP A 75 7.06 -6.79 3.80
C TRP A 75 7.98 -7.88 3.27
N ARG A 76 8.38 -8.85 4.11
CA ARG A 76 9.21 -9.99 3.69
C ARG A 76 8.50 -10.84 2.63
N ALA A 77 7.22 -11.11 2.82
CA ALA A 77 6.42 -11.87 1.85
C ALA A 77 6.40 -11.14 0.50
N PHE A 78 6.09 -9.84 0.49
CA PHE A 78 6.12 -9.01 -0.70
C PHE A 78 7.47 -9.04 -1.41
N GLN A 79 8.58 -8.86 -0.69
CA GLN A 79 9.93 -8.90 -1.27
C GLN A 79 10.21 -10.24 -1.98
N SER A 80 9.69 -11.35 -1.45
CA SER A 80 9.88 -12.69 -2.05
C SER A 80 9.07 -12.91 -3.33
N ILE A 81 7.97 -12.17 -3.52
CA ILE A 81 7.04 -12.32 -4.65
C ILE A 81 6.91 -11.07 -5.53
N SER A 82 7.74 -10.04 -5.31
CA SER A 82 7.61 -8.74 -5.96
C SER A 82 7.67 -8.84 -7.49
N HIS A 83 8.46 -9.77 -8.03
CA HIS A 83 8.51 -10.07 -9.46
C HIS A 83 7.15 -10.49 -10.04
N ARG A 84 6.33 -11.21 -9.27
CA ARG A 84 4.98 -11.62 -9.70
C ARG A 84 4.03 -10.44 -9.83
N PHE A 85 4.22 -9.37 -9.04
CA PHE A 85 3.45 -8.14 -9.22
C PHE A 85 3.76 -7.48 -10.55
N ASP A 86 5.02 -7.54 -11.00
CA ASP A 86 5.41 -7.00 -12.31
C ASP A 86 4.86 -7.83 -13.47
N GLU A 87 4.87 -9.16 -13.34
CA GLU A 87 4.23 -10.08 -14.28
C GLU A 87 2.74 -9.78 -14.42
N ILE A 88 2.00 -9.73 -13.31
CA ILE A 88 0.56 -9.42 -13.31
C ILE A 88 0.30 -8.06 -13.94
N TYR A 89 1.10 -7.05 -13.59
CA TYR A 89 0.97 -5.72 -14.17
C TYR A 89 1.16 -5.71 -15.70
N LYS A 90 2.16 -6.45 -16.21
CA LYS A 90 2.40 -6.59 -17.65
C LYS A 90 1.27 -7.34 -18.36
N ASP A 91 0.75 -8.39 -17.75
CA ASP A 91 -0.34 -9.20 -18.30
C ASP A 91 -1.68 -8.45 -18.33
N MET A 92 -1.88 -7.51 -17.41
CA MET A 92 -3.11 -6.71 -17.29
C MET A 92 -3.07 -5.40 -18.09
N ARG A 93 -1.93 -5.00 -18.66
CA ARG A 93 -1.90 -3.86 -19.58
C ARG A 93 -2.62 -4.24 -20.87
N ASP A 94 -3.71 -3.54 -21.15
CA ASP A 94 -4.34 -3.58 -22.47
C ASP A 94 -3.30 -3.18 -23.53
N ALA A 95 -3.25 -3.95 -24.62
CA ALA A 95 -2.32 -3.77 -25.74
C ALA A 95 -2.55 -2.46 -26.52
#